data_AF-A0A7C5CY00-F1
#
_entry.id   AF-A0A7C5CY00-F1
#
_cell.length_a   1.000
_cell.length_b   1.000
_cell.length_c   1.000
_cell.angle_alpha   90.00
_cell.angle_beta   90.00
_cell.angle_gamma   90.00
#
_symmetry.space_group_name_H-M   'P 1'
#
loop_
_entity.id
_entity.type
_entity.pdbx_description
1 polymer ?
#
loop_
_entity_poly.entity_id
_entity_poly.type
_entity_poly.pdbx_seq_one_letter_code
_entity_poly.pdbx_strand_id
1 'polypeptide(L)'
;MKKLLTPPLDTPLENIMVPPVIVIPTDATVLDACEFFLIHRFLALPVLDNQGHLIGIVDITVFTDEVFDIAERSQIDSLFEAIGIRITQLKSASQTKAAGIRFPWLLVTVSSGLICALISQRFESTFIKATTLGFFITFILGLGESVAAQSMSIAIHLLRHAKPNLSWVIQSLKRELTSSIILGISIASLISFFAAS
;
A
#
# COMPACT_ATOMS: atom_id res chain seq x y z
N MET A 1 29.25 -11.94 -19.77
CA MET A 1 30.30 -12.93 -19.40
C MET A 1 30.45 -14.08 -20.41
N LYS A 2 29.37 -14.76 -20.86
CA LYS A 2 29.48 -15.85 -21.87
C LYS A 2 30.24 -15.48 -23.15
N LYS A 3 30.07 -14.24 -23.64
CA LYS A 3 30.66 -13.76 -24.92
C LYS A 3 32.17 -13.46 -24.86
N LEU A 4 32.76 -13.40 -23.66
CA LEU A 4 34.21 -13.22 -23.44
C LEU A 4 34.96 -14.56 -23.37
N LEU A 5 34.23 -15.68 -23.13
CA LEU A 5 34.81 -17.01 -22.94
C LEU A 5 34.85 -17.85 -24.23
N THR A 6 34.29 -17.33 -25.33
CA THR A 6 34.13 -18.03 -26.61
C THR A 6 35.14 -17.63 -27.71
N PRO A 7 35.58 -16.36 -27.84
CA PRO A 7 36.51 -15.96 -28.90
C PRO A 7 37.98 -16.23 -28.53
N PRO A 8 38.89 -16.36 -29.52
CA PRO A 8 40.33 -16.51 -29.27
C PRO A 8 40.92 -15.25 -28.62
N LEU A 9 41.94 -15.44 -27.78
CA LEU A 9 42.57 -14.41 -26.93
C LEU A 9 43.08 -13.17 -27.70
N ASP A 10 43.38 -13.32 -28.99
CA ASP A 10 43.90 -12.24 -29.85
C ASP A 10 42.80 -11.38 -30.49
N THR A 11 41.53 -11.66 -30.19
CA THR A 11 40.40 -10.89 -30.75
C THR A 11 40.32 -9.53 -30.04
N PRO A 12 40.34 -8.40 -30.76
CA PRO A 12 40.26 -7.09 -30.13
C PRO A 12 38.89 -6.91 -29.46
N LEU A 13 38.91 -6.32 -28.25
CA LEU A 13 37.74 -6.22 -27.36
C LEU A 13 36.57 -5.44 -28.00
N GLU A 14 36.89 -4.50 -28.89
CA GLU A 14 35.93 -3.72 -29.67
C GLU A 14 35.00 -4.61 -30.52
N ASN A 15 35.48 -5.75 -31.00
CA ASN A 15 34.71 -6.69 -31.81
C ASN A 15 33.85 -7.66 -30.97
N ILE A 16 34.05 -7.68 -29.66
CA ILE A 16 33.32 -8.52 -28.71
C ILE A 16 32.23 -7.70 -27.99
N MET A 17 32.47 -6.41 -27.81
CA MET A 17 31.54 -5.47 -27.20
C MET A 17 30.24 -5.40 -27.99
N VAL A 18 29.11 -5.34 -27.28
CA VAL A 18 27.77 -5.23 -27.91
C VAL A 18 27.20 -3.85 -27.63
N PRO A 19 27.29 -2.90 -28.57
CA PRO A 19 26.48 -1.69 -28.55
C PRO A 19 25.03 -2.03 -28.96
N PRO A 20 24.00 -1.30 -28.47
CA PRO A 20 24.08 -0.09 -27.63
C PRO A 20 24.17 -0.38 -26.13
N VAL A 21 25.04 0.36 -25.42
CA VAL A 21 25.09 0.36 -23.95
C VAL A 21 24.06 1.37 -23.45
N ILE A 22 23.08 0.89 -22.68
CA ILE A 22 22.10 1.77 -22.04
C ILE A 22 22.69 2.26 -20.74
N VAL A 23 22.66 3.58 -20.56
CA VAL A 23 23.33 4.32 -19.50
C VAL A 23 22.29 5.15 -18.76
N ILE A 24 22.47 5.31 -17.45
CA ILE A 24 21.64 6.20 -16.64
C ILE A 24 22.45 7.40 -16.20
N PRO A 25 21.88 8.62 -16.24
CA PRO A 25 22.58 9.80 -15.76
C PRO A 25 22.61 9.84 -14.23
N THR A 26 23.52 10.63 -13.66
CA THR A 26 23.73 10.75 -12.20
C THR A 26 22.54 11.33 -11.44
N ASP A 27 21.69 12.10 -12.12
CA ASP A 27 20.51 12.75 -11.59
C ASP A 27 19.24 11.88 -11.70
N ALA A 28 19.31 10.71 -12.34
CA ALA A 28 18.19 9.80 -12.47
C ALA A 28 17.72 9.30 -11.10
N THR A 29 16.40 9.22 -10.93
CA THR A 29 15.82 8.69 -9.70
C THR A 29 15.93 7.17 -9.67
N VAL A 30 15.82 6.58 -8.47
CA VAL A 30 15.76 5.12 -8.29
C VAL A 30 14.63 4.52 -9.14
N LEU A 31 13.50 5.23 -9.26
CA LEU A 31 12.35 4.78 -10.04
C LEU A 31 12.65 4.74 -11.55
N ASP A 32 13.34 5.75 -12.07
CA ASP A 32 13.75 5.79 -13.49
C ASP A 32 14.68 4.61 -13.79
N ALA A 33 15.66 4.36 -12.91
CA ALA A 33 16.56 3.22 -13.05
C ALA A 33 15.78 1.89 -13.09
N CYS A 34 14.76 1.69 -12.24
CA CYS A 34 13.91 0.51 -12.28
C CYS A 34 13.17 0.33 -13.61
N GLU A 35 12.64 1.42 -14.17
CA GLU A 35 11.97 1.39 -15.46
C GLU A 35 12.93 0.92 -16.56
N PHE A 36 14.16 1.44 -16.58
CA PHE A 36 15.20 0.97 -17.49
C PHE A 36 15.55 -0.51 -17.30
N PHE A 37 15.62 -1.01 -16.06
CA PHE A 37 15.83 -2.43 -15.79
C PHE A 37 14.70 -3.32 -16.32
N LEU A 38 13.44 -2.91 -16.13
CA LEU A 38 12.27 -3.68 -16.58
C LEU A 38 12.14 -3.70 -18.11
N ILE A 39 12.36 -2.54 -18.76
CA ILE A 39 12.24 -2.42 -20.22
C ILE A 39 13.36 -3.19 -20.92
N HIS A 40 14.60 -3.06 -20.45
CA HIS A 40 15.77 -3.55 -21.18
C HIS A 40 16.35 -4.86 -20.66
N ARG A 41 15.85 -5.40 -19.54
CA ARG A 41 16.26 -6.69 -18.95
C ARG A 41 17.77 -6.80 -18.72
N PHE A 42 18.44 -5.68 -18.44
CA PHE A 42 19.84 -5.69 -18.05
C PHE A 42 19.99 -6.09 -16.59
N LEU A 43 21.16 -6.62 -16.22
CA LEU A 43 21.48 -6.98 -14.83
C LEU A 43 22.27 -5.87 -14.12
N ALA A 44 22.90 -4.99 -14.89
CA ALA A 44 23.63 -3.84 -14.39
C ALA A 44 23.54 -2.67 -15.37
N LEU A 45 23.36 -1.46 -14.86
CA LEU A 45 23.34 -0.22 -15.63
C LEU A 45 24.51 0.68 -15.23
N PRO A 46 25.37 1.10 -16.17
CA PRO A 46 26.42 2.07 -15.93
C PRO A 46 25.84 3.47 -15.69
N VAL A 47 26.39 4.17 -14.69
CA VAL A 47 26.05 5.56 -14.34
C VAL A 47 27.08 6.50 -14.93
N LEU A 48 26.63 7.43 -15.78
CA LEU A 48 27.47 8.45 -16.40
C LEU A 48 27.24 9.82 -15.79
N ASP A 49 28.32 10.56 -15.53
CA ASP A 49 28.26 12.00 -15.24
C ASP A 49 27.88 12.81 -16.49
N ASN A 50 27.50 14.09 -16.30
CA ASN A 50 27.12 15.03 -17.35
C ASN A 50 28.19 15.22 -18.44
N GLN A 51 29.44 14.86 -18.14
CA GLN A 51 30.57 14.90 -19.07
C GLN A 51 30.80 13.57 -19.82
N GLY A 52 29.94 12.56 -19.62
CA GLY A 52 30.06 11.24 -20.25
C GLY A 52 31.08 10.30 -19.60
N HIS A 53 31.54 10.61 -18.38
CA HIS A 53 32.46 9.76 -17.62
C HIS A 53 31.68 8.70 -16.82
N LEU A 54 32.13 7.45 -16.86
CA LEU A 54 31.59 6.38 -16.01
C LEU A 54 32.01 6.61 -14.56
N ILE A 55 31.03 6.89 -13.70
CA ILE A 55 31.29 7.10 -12.27
C ILE A 55 30.90 5.91 -11.41
N GLY A 56 30.09 4.99 -11.92
CA GLY A 56 29.60 3.85 -11.16
C GLY A 56 28.76 2.88 -11.97
N ILE A 57 28.35 1.80 -11.32
CA ILE A 57 27.48 0.77 -11.89
C ILE A 57 26.43 0.45 -10.83
N VAL A 58 25.16 0.41 -11.24
CA VAL A 58 24.08 -0.05 -10.38
C VAL A 58 23.65 -1.44 -10.82
N ASP A 59 23.56 -2.36 -9.88
CA ASP A 59 23.19 -3.76 -10.11
C ASP A 59 21.74 -4.01 -9.68
N ILE A 60 21.03 -4.88 -10.41
CA ILE A 60 19.64 -5.28 -10.12
C ILE A 60 19.46 -5.82 -8.68
N THR A 61 20.52 -6.38 -8.08
CA THR A 61 20.51 -6.88 -6.70
C THR A 61 20.26 -5.78 -5.68
N VAL A 62 20.80 -4.57 -5.89
CA VAL A 62 20.52 -3.39 -5.05
C VAL A 62 19.04 -3.00 -5.14
N PHE A 63 18.43 -3.17 -6.32
CA PHE A 63 17.03 -2.83 -6.54
C PHE A 63 16.04 -3.85 -5.98
N THR A 64 16.42 -5.13 -5.83
CA THR A 64 15.43 -6.16 -5.48
C THR A 64 14.85 -5.93 -4.08
N ASP A 65 15.68 -5.52 -3.13
CA ASP A 65 15.24 -5.22 -1.76
C ASP A 65 14.77 -3.77 -1.62
N GLU A 66 15.49 -2.80 -2.21
CA GLU A 66 15.15 -1.38 -2.03
C GLU A 66 13.94 -0.91 -2.85
N VAL A 67 13.71 -1.45 -4.05
CA VAL A 67 12.60 -1.00 -4.92
C VAL A 67 11.27 -1.49 -4.41
N PHE A 68 11.22 -2.72 -3.91
CA PHE A 68 10.00 -3.25 -3.31
C PHE A 68 9.57 -2.36 -2.15
N ASP A 69 10.52 -1.98 -1.30
CA ASP A 69 10.31 -1.06 -0.18
C ASP A 69 9.95 0.36 -0.63
N ILE A 70 10.61 0.91 -1.65
CA ILE A 70 10.35 2.28 -2.15
C ILE A 70 9.00 2.36 -2.86
N ALA A 71 8.67 1.37 -3.70
CA ALA A 71 7.38 1.31 -4.39
C ALA A 71 6.22 1.16 -3.40
N GLU A 72 6.36 0.29 -2.40
CA GLU A 72 5.37 0.14 -1.32
C GLU A 72 5.22 1.44 -0.53
N ARG A 73 6.33 2.07 -0.12
CA ARG A 73 6.30 3.37 0.59
C ARG A 73 5.65 4.47 -0.23
N SER A 74 5.94 4.56 -1.53
CA SER A 74 5.39 5.60 -2.40
C SER A 74 3.86 5.52 -2.53
N GLN A 75 3.32 4.30 -2.67
CA GLN A 75 1.86 4.11 -2.73
C GLN A 75 1.22 4.48 -1.40
N ILE A 76 1.78 4.01 -0.30
CA ILE A 76 1.29 4.35 1.04
C ILE A 76 1.35 5.87 1.27
N ASP A 77 2.49 6.51 0.98
CA ASP A 77 2.67 7.96 1.13
C ASP A 77 1.66 8.75 0.29
N SER A 78 1.36 8.31 -0.95
CA SER A 78 0.34 8.95 -1.79
C SER A 78 -1.08 8.81 -1.24
N LEU A 79 -1.42 7.68 -0.60
CA LEU A 79 -2.70 7.51 0.10
C LEU A 79 -2.79 8.46 1.29
N PHE A 80 -1.71 8.61 2.05
CA PHE A 80 -1.64 9.55 3.16
C PHE A 80 -1.69 11.01 2.68
N GLU A 81 -1.05 11.33 1.55
CA GLU A 81 -1.11 12.67 0.96
C GLU A 81 -2.52 12.99 0.44
N ALA A 82 -3.23 12.03 -0.14
CA ALA A 82 -4.62 12.18 -0.58
C ALA A 82 -5.58 12.54 0.56
N ILE A 83 -5.29 12.06 1.77
CA ILE A 83 -6.04 12.40 3.00
C ILE A 83 -5.42 13.59 3.76
N GLY A 84 -4.52 14.34 3.12
CA GLY A 84 -3.93 15.59 3.62
C GLY A 84 -2.77 15.41 4.60
N ILE A 85 -2.23 14.21 4.77
CA ILE A 85 -1.12 13.90 5.69
C ILE A 85 0.18 13.74 4.90
N ARG A 86 1.12 14.68 5.05
CA ARG A 86 2.47 14.51 4.49
C ARG A 86 3.38 13.80 5.50
N ILE A 87 3.58 12.50 5.32
CA ILE A 87 4.43 11.67 6.20
C ILE A 87 5.87 12.19 6.27
N THR A 88 6.38 12.77 5.18
CA THR A 88 7.71 13.40 5.08
C THR A 88 7.95 14.48 6.13
N GLN A 89 6.89 15.19 6.57
CA GLN A 89 7.00 16.20 7.63
C GLN A 89 6.94 15.59 9.04
N LEU A 90 6.45 14.36 9.18
CA LEU A 90 6.29 13.69 10.48
C LEU A 90 7.60 13.08 10.97
N LYS A 91 8.44 12.59 10.06
CA LYS A 91 9.72 11.93 10.39
C LYS A 91 10.81 12.90 10.89
N SER A 92 10.65 14.20 10.61
CA SER A 92 11.55 15.29 11.01
C SER A 92 10.91 16.29 11.98
N ALA A 93 9.67 16.02 12.42
CA ALA A 93 8.92 16.91 13.30
C ALA A 93 9.22 16.71 14.79
N SER A 94 9.36 17.82 15.51
CA SER A 94 9.26 17.85 16.98
C SER A 94 7.91 17.28 17.45
N GLN A 95 7.86 16.68 18.64
CA GLN A 95 6.65 16.06 19.22
C GLN A 95 5.40 16.97 19.18
N THR A 96 5.59 18.29 19.27
CA THR A 96 4.50 19.28 19.17
C THR A 96 3.92 19.41 17.76
N LYS A 97 4.74 19.32 16.71
CA LYS A 97 4.26 19.33 15.31
C LYS A 97 3.55 18.03 14.96
N ALA A 98 4.06 16.89 15.45
CA ALA A 98 3.39 15.59 15.26
C ALA A 98 2.00 15.56 15.92
N ALA A 99 1.85 16.17 17.11
CA ALA A 99 0.56 16.32 17.77
C ALA A 99 -0.42 17.19 16.94
N GLY A 100 0.06 18.31 16.39
CA GLY A 100 -0.73 19.18 15.52
C GLY A 100 -1.23 18.51 14.24
N ILE A 101 -0.45 17.60 13.65
CA ILE A 101 -0.85 16.83 12.45
C ILE A 101 -1.91 15.77 12.78
N ARG A 102 -1.88 15.18 13.99
CA ARG A 102 -2.85 14.17 14.43
C ARG A 102 -4.14 14.76 14.98
N PHE A 103 -4.12 16.01 15.42
CA PHE A 103 -5.25 16.67 16.07
C PHE A 103 -6.53 16.71 15.19
N PRO A 104 -6.48 17.04 13.89
CA PRO A 104 -7.67 17.00 13.03
C PRO A 104 -8.28 15.60 12.92
N TRP A 105 -7.44 14.56 12.80
CA TRP A 105 -7.90 13.17 12.76
C TRP A 105 -8.59 12.76 14.06
N LEU A 106 -8.02 13.12 15.20
CA LEU A 106 -8.63 12.86 16.50
C LEU A 106 -9.98 13.58 16.64
N LEU A 107 -10.07 14.82 16.18
CA LEU A 107 -11.31 15.61 16.21
C LEU A 107 -12.41 14.95 15.38
N VAL A 108 -12.08 14.45 14.18
CA VAL A 108 -13.02 13.68 13.34
C VAL A 108 -13.48 12.42 14.07
N THR A 109 -12.58 11.65 14.68
CA THR A 109 -12.94 10.44 15.44
C THR A 109 -13.84 10.77 16.64
N VAL A 110 -13.52 11.80 17.41
CA VAL A 110 -14.32 12.25 18.55
C VAL A 110 -15.70 12.71 18.10
N SER A 111 -15.78 13.46 16.99
CA SER A 111 -17.05 13.94 16.44
C SER A 111 -17.92 12.78 15.98
N SER A 112 -17.34 11.79 15.30
CA SER A 112 -18.03 10.55 14.93
C SER A 112 -18.57 9.80 16.16
N GLY A 113 -17.76 9.66 17.21
CA GLY A 113 -18.18 9.07 18.48
C GLY A 113 -19.34 9.83 19.13
N LEU A 114 -19.31 11.17 19.09
CA LEU A 114 -20.39 12.01 19.61
C LEU A 114 -21.69 11.83 18.82
N ILE A 115 -21.60 11.73 17.48
CA ILE A 115 -22.76 11.44 16.62
C ILE A 115 -23.35 10.06 16.99
N CYS A 116 -22.51 9.03 17.16
CA CYS A 116 -22.96 7.71 17.62
C CYS A 116 -23.66 7.77 18.98
N ALA A 117 -23.15 8.57 19.93
CA ALA A 117 -23.76 8.76 21.24
C ALA A 117 -25.15 9.42 21.13
N LEU A 118 -25.28 10.46 20.29
CA LEU A 118 -26.56 11.14 20.03
C LEU A 118 -27.59 10.21 19.38
N ILE A 119 -27.16 9.37 18.42
CA ILE A 119 -28.03 8.35 17.81
C ILE A 119 -28.49 7.37 18.89
N SER A 120 -27.57 6.88 19.72
CA SER A 120 -27.87 5.92 20.79
C SER A 120 -28.89 6.48 21.80
N GLN A 121 -28.76 7.76 22.16
CA GLN A 121 -29.72 8.45 23.04
C GLN A 121 -31.15 8.42 22.48
N ARG A 122 -31.33 8.53 21.17
CA ARG A 122 -32.66 8.48 20.54
C ARG A 122 -33.33 7.11 20.62
N PHE A 123 -32.55 6.04 20.80
CA PHE A 123 -33.04 4.66 20.92
C PHE A 123 -33.14 4.15 22.37
N GLU A 124 -32.96 5.02 23.37
CA GLU A 124 -33.02 4.70 24.80
C GLU A 124 -34.29 3.91 25.18
N SER A 125 -35.45 4.33 24.66
CA SER A 125 -36.73 3.64 24.90
C SER A 125 -36.78 2.19 24.37
N THR A 126 -35.95 1.85 23.39
CA THR A 126 -35.85 0.48 22.83
C THR A 126 -34.98 -0.41 23.72
N PHE A 127 -33.92 0.15 24.30
CA PHE A 127 -33.03 -0.59 25.22
C PHE A 127 -33.73 -1.03 26.51
N ILE A 128 -34.60 -0.19 27.06
CA ILE A 128 -35.36 -0.51 28.28
C ILE A 128 -36.23 -1.76 28.11
N LYS A 129 -36.70 -2.04 26.88
CA LYS A 129 -37.56 -3.20 26.58
C LYS A 129 -36.77 -4.48 26.28
N ALA A 130 -35.49 -4.36 25.94
CA ALA A 130 -34.66 -5.49 25.52
C ALA A 130 -33.21 -5.29 25.97
N THR A 131 -32.95 -5.47 27.27
CA THR A 131 -31.61 -5.35 27.88
C THR A 131 -30.55 -6.20 27.15
N THR A 132 -30.95 -7.34 26.57
CA THR A 132 -30.08 -8.22 25.79
C THR A 132 -29.48 -7.54 24.54
N LEU A 133 -30.14 -6.52 23.98
CA LEU A 133 -29.68 -5.81 22.79
C LEU A 133 -28.36 -5.07 23.02
N GLY A 134 -28.09 -4.64 24.26
CA GLY A 134 -26.83 -3.99 24.62
C GLY A 134 -25.60 -4.88 24.40
N PHE A 135 -25.71 -6.18 24.71
CA PHE A 135 -24.61 -7.14 24.47
C PHE A 135 -24.34 -7.33 22.98
N PHE A 136 -25.38 -7.32 22.14
CA PHE A 136 -25.25 -7.44 20.70
C PHE A 136 -24.56 -6.23 20.06
N ILE A 137 -24.71 -5.03 20.61
CA ILE A 137 -24.06 -3.82 20.06
C ILE A 137 -22.54 -3.91 20.19
N THR A 138 -22.03 -4.21 21.38
CA THR A 138 -20.59 -4.36 21.59
C THR A 138 -20.02 -5.49 20.72
N PHE A 139 -20.76 -6.59 20.59
CA PHE A 139 -20.37 -7.71 19.74
C PHE A 139 -20.34 -7.34 18.25
N ILE A 140 -21.40 -6.72 17.73
CA ILE A 140 -21.50 -6.29 16.32
C ILE A 140 -20.45 -5.22 16.01
N LEU A 141 -20.20 -4.28 16.93
CA LEU A 141 -19.18 -3.24 16.76
C LEU A 141 -17.78 -3.87 16.62
N GLY A 142 -17.43 -4.80 17.51
CA GLY A 142 -16.14 -5.51 17.44
C GLY A 142 -15.99 -6.35 16.17
N LEU A 143 -17.05 -7.02 15.73
CA LEU A 143 -17.04 -7.72 14.44
C LEU A 143 -16.86 -6.76 13.25
N GLY A 144 -17.56 -5.63 13.27
CA GLY A 144 -17.47 -4.60 12.23
C GLY A 144 -16.05 -4.04 12.11
N GLU A 145 -15.39 -3.76 13.23
CA GLU A 145 -14.00 -3.30 13.25
C GLU A 145 -13.03 -4.35 12.69
N SER A 146 -13.19 -5.62 13.06
CA SER A 146 -12.35 -6.71 12.54
C SER A 146 -12.50 -6.88 11.03
N VAL A 147 -13.73 -6.88 10.52
CA VAL A 147 -14.00 -6.98 9.08
C VAL A 147 -13.47 -5.77 8.33
N ALA A 148 -13.63 -4.55 8.88
CA ALA A 148 -13.09 -3.33 8.28
C ALA A 148 -11.55 -3.36 8.21
N ALA A 149 -10.88 -3.84 9.25
CA ALA A 149 -9.43 -4.00 9.27
C ALA A 149 -8.96 -5.04 8.24
N GLN A 150 -9.67 -6.15 8.10
CA GLN A 150 -9.38 -7.17 7.07
C GLN A 150 -9.56 -6.61 5.65
N SER A 151 -10.68 -5.93 5.41
CA SER A 151 -10.98 -5.25 4.15
C SER A 151 -9.89 -4.26 3.76
N MET A 152 -9.47 -3.41 4.70
CA MET A 152 -8.38 -2.45 4.49
C MET A 152 -7.06 -3.14 4.13
N SER A 153 -6.70 -4.22 4.82
CA SER A 153 -5.47 -4.97 4.54
C SER A 153 -5.48 -5.58 3.14
N ILE A 154 -6.59 -6.20 2.73
CA ILE A 154 -6.76 -6.78 1.39
C ILE A 154 -6.71 -5.67 0.33
N ALA A 155 -7.40 -4.55 0.56
CA ALA A 155 -7.40 -3.42 -0.36
C ALA A 155 -5.98 -2.87 -0.57
N ILE A 156 -5.21 -2.64 0.50
CA ILE A 156 -3.82 -2.20 0.43
C ILE A 156 -2.97 -3.24 -0.34
N HIS A 157 -3.11 -4.52 -0.03
CA HIS A 157 -2.36 -5.58 -0.72
C HIS A 157 -2.65 -5.63 -2.22
N LEU A 158 -3.90 -5.41 -2.62
CA LEU A 158 -4.30 -5.36 -4.02
C LEU A 158 -3.79 -4.10 -4.73
N LEU A 159 -3.77 -2.96 -4.05
CA LEU A 159 -3.20 -1.71 -4.58
C LEU A 159 -1.70 -1.86 -4.90
N ARG A 160 -0.96 -2.65 -4.10
CA ARG A 160 0.47 -2.92 -4.35
C ARG A 160 0.76 -3.47 -5.74
N HIS A 161 -0.17 -4.23 -6.31
CA HIS A 161 0.03 -4.95 -7.59
C HIS A 161 -0.74 -4.33 -8.76
N ALA A 162 -1.65 -3.39 -8.52
CA ALA A 162 -2.53 -2.84 -9.55
C ALA A 162 -2.65 -1.32 -9.42
N LYS A 163 -2.41 -0.60 -10.53
CA LYS A 163 -2.75 0.83 -10.60
C LYS A 163 -4.29 0.96 -10.52
N PRO A 164 -4.83 1.65 -9.50
CA PRO A 164 -6.26 1.68 -9.29
C PRO A 164 -6.94 2.46 -10.42
N ASN A 165 -7.71 1.76 -11.25
CA ASN A 165 -8.66 2.37 -12.16
C ASN A 165 -10.05 2.34 -11.53
N LEU A 166 -10.89 3.35 -11.79
CA LEU A 166 -12.23 3.46 -11.20
C LEU A 166 -13.09 2.21 -11.45
N SER A 167 -12.98 1.62 -12.65
CA SER A 167 -13.67 0.36 -12.97
C SER A 167 -13.18 -0.82 -12.13
N TRP A 168 -11.89 -0.87 -11.82
CA TRP A 168 -11.29 -1.92 -10.98
C TRP A 168 -11.72 -1.75 -9.52
N VAL A 169 -11.79 -0.51 -9.01
CA VAL A 169 -12.28 -0.21 -7.66
C VAL A 169 -13.73 -0.65 -7.49
N ILE A 170 -14.61 -0.31 -8.43
CA ILE A 170 -16.02 -0.70 -8.38
C ILE A 170 -16.17 -2.22 -8.45
N GLN A 171 -15.39 -2.90 -9.29
CA GLN A 171 -15.44 -4.35 -9.42
C GLN A 171 -14.91 -5.08 -8.17
N SER A 172 -13.83 -4.58 -7.58
CA SER A 172 -13.30 -5.09 -6.30
C SER A 172 -14.30 -4.90 -5.17
N LEU A 173 -14.93 -3.72 -5.06
CA LEU A 173 -15.98 -3.44 -4.07
C LEU A 173 -17.17 -4.38 -4.22
N LYS A 174 -17.63 -4.65 -5.45
CA LYS A 174 -18.73 -5.59 -5.70
C LYS A 174 -18.38 -7.01 -5.27
N ARG A 175 -17.16 -7.47 -5.57
CA ARG A 175 -16.67 -8.79 -5.17
C ARG A 175 -16.59 -8.91 -3.66
N GLU A 176 -16.06 -7.90 -2.99
CA GLU A 176 -15.95 -7.86 -1.55
C GLU A 176 -17.32 -7.84 -0.86
N LEU A 177 -18.26 -7.01 -1.35
CA LEU A 177 -19.64 -6.97 -0.86
C LEU A 177 -20.30 -8.34 -0.95
N THR A 178 -20.12 -9.08 -2.05
CA THR A 178 -20.65 -10.44 -2.17
C THR A 178 -20.03 -11.40 -1.15
N SER A 179 -18.72 -11.32 -0.92
CA SER A 179 -18.03 -12.15 0.08
C SER A 179 -18.50 -11.80 1.51
N SER A 180 -18.65 -10.51 1.84
CA SER A 180 -19.14 -10.05 3.14
C SER A 180 -20.58 -10.49 3.40
N ILE A 181 -21.45 -10.51 2.38
CA ILE A 181 -22.83 -11.01 2.51
C ILE A 181 -22.83 -12.51 2.85
N ILE A 182 -22.02 -13.31 2.16
CA ILE A 182 -21.94 -14.77 2.40
C ILE A 182 -21.44 -15.05 3.82
N LEU A 183 -20.40 -14.33 4.26
CA LEU A 183 -19.87 -14.43 5.62
C LEU A 183 -20.90 -13.97 6.65
N GLY A 184 -21.58 -12.85 6.40
CA GLY A 184 -22.62 -12.31 7.26
C GLY A 184 -23.79 -13.29 7.46
N ILE A 185 -24.28 -13.91 6.38
CA ILE A 185 -25.33 -14.94 6.45
C ILE A 185 -24.85 -16.15 7.24
N SER A 186 -23.60 -16.58 7.04
CA SER A 186 -23.04 -17.74 7.74
C SER A 186 -22.94 -17.50 9.25
N ILE A 187 -22.47 -16.31 9.65
CA ILE A 187 -22.36 -15.91 11.06
C ILE A 187 -23.75 -15.70 11.67
N ALA A 188 -24.68 -15.06 10.94
CA ALA A 188 -26.06 -14.87 11.40
C ALA A 188 -26.77 -16.20 11.64
N SER A 189 -26.58 -17.19 10.75
CA SER A 189 -27.10 -18.54 10.93
C SER A 189 -26.56 -19.21 12.19
N LEU A 190 -25.24 -19.10 12.44
CA LEU A 190 -24.61 -19.62 13.66
C LEU A 190 -25.19 -18.96 14.92
N ILE A 191 -25.29 -17.63 14.94
CA ILE A 191 -25.84 -16.89 16.09
C ILE A 191 -27.31 -17.27 16.31
N SER A 192 -28.10 -17.39 15.24
CA SER A 192 -29.50 -17.81 15.34
C SER A 192 -29.65 -19.23 15.89
N PHE A 193 -28.72 -20.14 15.56
CA PHE A 193 -28.70 -21.49 16.10
C PHE A 193 -28.38 -21.49 17.61
N PHE A 194 -27.39 -20.71 18.04
CA PHE A 194 -27.05 -20.57 19.47
C PHE A 194 -28.12 -19.82 20.28
N ALA A 195 -28.82 -18.86 19.68
CA ALA A 195 -29.89 -18.13 20.35
C ALA A 195 -31.21 -18.93 20.44
N ALA A 196 -31.38 -19.97 19.62
CA ALA A 196 -32.55 -20.85 19.62
C ALA A 196 -32.37 -22.10 20.52
N SER A 197 -31.16 -22.34 21.04
CA SER A 197 -30.84 -23.44 21.96
C SER A 197 -30.72 -22.97 23.40
#